data_AF-A0A8A2VL34-F1
#
_entry.id   AF-A0A8A2VL34-F1
#
_cell.length_a   1.000
_cell.length_b   1.000
_cell.length_c   1.000
_cell.angle_alpha   90.00
_cell.angle_beta   90.00
_cell.angle_gamma   90.00
#
_symmetry.space_group_name_H-M   'P 1'
#
loop_
_entity.id
_entity.type
_entity.pdbx_description
1 polymer ?
#
loop_
_entity_poly.entity_id
_entity_poly.type
_entity_poly.pdbx_seq_one_letter_code
_entity_poly.pdbx_strand_id
1 'polypeptide(L)'
;MTNSTASSSGVGPFDSLFQTGAAVVSAILFLAAIFVGWTGYSGGFIPVTGTELSVVSGAVGLMLLSFFGLVALVAAFFMESGFDH
;
A
#
# COMPACT_ATOMS: atom_id res chain seq x y z
N MET A 1 -1.31 23.94 -40.35
CA MET A 1 -0.41 23.53 -39.27
C MET A 1 -1.27 23.09 -38.10
N THR A 2 -1.61 21.80 -38.04
CA THR A 2 -2.26 21.20 -36.88
C THR A 2 -1.27 20.18 -36.35
N ASN A 3 -0.35 20.66 -35.51
CA ASN A 3 0.63 19.82 -34.86
C ASN A 3 -0.04 19.19 -33.63
N SER A 4 -0.88 18.17 -33.88
CA SER A 4 -1.37 17.28 -32.83
C SER A 4 -0.25 16.34 -32.41
N THR A 5 0.80 16.89 -31.79
CA THR A 5 1.63 16.09 -30.91
C THR A 5 0.80 15.90 -29.65
N ALA A 6 -0.11 14.91 -29.70
CA ALA A 6 -0.53 14.26 -28.48
C ALA A 6 0.75 13.67 -27.88
N SER A 7 1.36 14.43 -26.98
CA SER A 7 2.32 13.90 -26.02
C SER A 7 1.55 12.81 -25.27
N SER A 8 1.60 11.58 -25.77
CA SER A 8 1.26 10.40 -24.99
C SER A 8 2.41 10.23 -24.00
N SER A 9 2.45 11.13 -23.01
CA SER A 9 3.21 10.95 -21.79
C SER A 9 2.50 9.82 -21.05
N GLY A 10 3.03 8.61 -21.22
CA GLY A 10 2.86 7.47 -20.32
C GLY A 10 1.42 7.06 -19.99
N VAL A 11 0.95 5.97 -20.57
CA VAL A 11 -0.11 5.16 -19.95
C VAL A 11 0.58 4.03 -19.20
N GLY A 12 1.27 4.40 -18.13
CA GLY A 12 1.99 3.53 -17.23
C GLY A 12 1.43 3.63 -15.81
N PRO A 13 1.55 2.56 -15.00
CA PRO A 13 0.92 2.47 -13.67
C PRO A 13 1.47 3.45 -12.62
N PHE A 14 2.34 4.39 -12.98
CA PHE A 14 2.96 5.36 -12.07
C PHE A 14 3.10 6.76 -12.68
N ASP A 15 2.34 7.08 -13.73
CA ASP A 15 2.46 8.38 -14.39
C ASP A 15 1.75 9.52 -13.63
N SER A 16 0.96 9.17 -12.60
CA SER A 16 0.27 10.14 -11.74
C SER A 16 0.73 10.10 -10.29
N LEU A 17 0.61 11.25 -9.61
CA LEU A 17 0.90 11.39 -8.18
C LEU A 17 -0.01 10.49 -7.33
N PHE A 18 -1.27 10.31 -7.72
CA PHE A 18 -2.21 9.43 -7.03
C PHE A 18 -1.77 7.96 -7.10
N GLN A 19 -1.45 7.45 -8.30
CA GLN A 19 -1.02 6.06 -8.45
C GLN A 19 0.30 5.79 -7.73
N THR A 20 1.25 6.73 -7.82
CA THR A 20 2.51 6.67 -7.08
C THR A 20 2.27 6.66 -5.57
N GLY A 21 1.38 7.54 -5.08
CA GLY A 21 0.99 7.59 -3.66
C GLY A 21 0.34 6.29 -3.20
N ALA A 22 -0.59 5.74 -3.98
CA ALA A 22 -1.25 4.47 -3.69
C ALA A 22 -0.27 3.29 -3.64
N ALA A 23 0.72 3.27 -4.54
CA ALA A 23 1.77 2.25 -4.56
C ALA A 23 2.67 2.33 -3.31
N VAL A 24 3.06 3.55 -2.92
CA VAL A 24 3.85 3.76 -1.68
C VAL A 24 3.06 3.33 -0.45
N VAL A 25 1.78 3.68 -0.36
CA VAL A 25 0.90 3.26 0.74
C VAL A 25 0.77 1.74 0.79
N SER A 26 0.59 1.09 -0.36
CA SER A 26 0.57 -0.38 -0.46
C SER A 26 1.85 -1.01 0.10
N ALA A 27 3.01 -0.52 -0.31
CA ALA A 27 4.29 -1.03 0.16
C ALA A 27 4.45 -0.88 1.68
N ILE A 28 4.11 0.30 2.23
CA ILE A 28 4.18 0.55 3.67
C ILE A 28 3.25 -0.39 4.44
N LEU A 29 2.03 -0.62 3.93
CA LEU A 29 1.07 -1.52 4.56
C LEU A 29 1.56 -2.96 4.58
N PHE A 30 2.19 -3.45 3.52
CA PHE A 30 2.78 -4.79 3.50
C PHE A 30 3.96 -4.91 4.46
N LEU A 31 4.84 -3.91 4.54
CA LEU A 31 5.92 -3.89 5.53
C LEU A 31 5.37 -3.91 6.96
N ALA A 32 4.33 -3.11 7.23
CA ALA A 32 3.66 -3.10 8.52
C ALA A 32 2.99 -4.45 8.84
N ALA A 33 2.35 -5.10 7.84
CA ALA A 33 1.73 -6.41 7.99
C ALA A 33 2.74 -7.48 8.41
N ILE A 34 3.90 -7.51 7.74
CA ILE A 34 5.00 -8.43 8.06
C ILE A 34 5.53 -8.15 9.46
N PHE A 35 5.76 -6.88 9.80
CA PHE A 35 6.25 -6.49 11.12
C PHE A 35 5.29 -6.93 12.23
N VAL A 36 3.99 -6.65 12.10
CA VAL A 36 2.97 -7.00 13.10
C VAL A 36 2.83 -8.52 13.22
N GLY A 37 2.79 -9.24 12.09
CA GLY A 37 2.71 -10.70 12.10
C GLY A 37 3.94 -11.35 12.73
N TRP A 38 5.14 -10.86 12.42
CA TRP A 38 6.38 -11.31 13.03
C TRP A 38 6.41 -11.06 14.55
N THR A 39 5.96 -9.88 14.96
CA THR A 39 5.92 -9.49 16.39
C THR A 39 4.98 -10.41 17.16
N GLY A 40 3.79 -10.72 16.61
CA GLY A 40 2.86 -11.66 17.23
C GLY A 40 3.33 -13.11 17.20
N TYR A 41 4.06 -13.53 16.15
CA TYR A 41 4.68 -14.85 16.12
C TYR A 41 5.76 -15.00 17.19
N SER A 42 6.52 -13.94 17.45
CA SER A 42 7.59 -13.90 18.46
C SER A 42 7.06 -13.73 19.90
N GLY A 43 5.74 -13.55 20.09
CA GLY A 43 5.15 -13.22 21.40
C GLY A 43 5.66 -11.88 21.97
N GLY A 44 6.03 -10.94 21.09
CA GLY A 44 6.62 -9.67 21.47
C GLY A 44 5.61 -8.57 21.81
N PHE A 45 6.13 -7.39 22.11
CA PHE A 45 5.36 -6.18 22.39
C PHE A 45 5.42 -5.23 21.19
N ILE A 46 4.31 -4.53 20.92
CA ILE A 46 4.35 -3.41 19.97
C ILE A 46 5.14 -2.25 20.61
N PRO A 47 6.21 -1.74 19.97
CA PRO A 47 7.02 -0.67 20.55
C PRO A 47 6.23 0.64 20.80
N VAL A 48 5.19 0.89 19.99
CA VAL A 48 4.39 2.12 20.03
C VAL A 48 3.33 2.10 21.14
N THR A 49 2.67 0.96 21.36
CA THR A 49 1.55 0.86 22.30
C THR A 49 1.86 0.06 23.56
N GLY A 50 3.02 -0.62 23.63
CA GLY A 50 3.41 -1.48 24.74
C GLY A 50 2.50 -2.69 24.95
N THR A 51 1.63 -2.99 24.00
CA THR A 51 0.66 -4.09 24.11
C THR A 51 1.31 -5.40 23.70
N GLU A 52 1.10 -6.46 24.49
CA GLU A 52 1.49 -7.81 24.11
C GLU A 52 0.71 -8.28 22.88
N LEU A 53 1.44 -8.86 21.93
CA LEU A 53 0.86 -9.44 20.74
C LEU A 53 0.91 -10.96 20.83
N SER A 54 -0.26 -11.57 20.94
CA SER A 54 -0.43 -13.00 20.76
C SER A 54 -0.29 -13.36 19.28
N VAL A 55 -0.02 -14.63 18.99
CA VAL A 55 -0.04 -15.20 17.64
C VAL A 55 -1.36 -14.89 16.93
N VAL A 56 -2.49 -14.95 17.66
CA VAL A 56 -3.82 -14.67 17.08
C VAL A 56 -3.95 -13.21 16.68
N SER A 57 -3.58 -12.26 17.55
CA SER A 57 -3.67 -10.83 17.23
C SER A 57 -2.65 -10.40 16.17
N GLY A 58 -1.45 -11.00 16.17
CA GLY A 58 -0.47 -10.83 15.09
C GLY A 58 -0.98 -11.32 13.74
N ALA A 59 -1.62 -12.50 13.70
CA ALA A 59 -2.21 -13.04 12.48
C ALA A 59 -3.36 -12.16 11.96
N VAL A 60 -4.24 -11.68 12.85
CA VAL A 60 -5.33 -10.74 12.48
C VAL A 60 -4.76 -9.44 11.93
N GLY A 61 -3.73 -8.88 12.58
CA GLY A 61 -3.06 -7.66 12.11
C GLY A 61 -2.40 -7.84 10.74
N LEU A 62 -1.72 -8.97 10.53
CA LEU A 62 -1.14 -9.32 9.24
C LEU A 62 -2.22 -9.39 8.16
N MET A 63 -3.33 -10.10 8.42
CA MET A 63 -4.43 -10.24 7.45
C MET A 63 -5.06 -8.90 7.08
N LEU A 64 -5.38 -8.06 8.07
CA LEU A 64 -6.01 -6.76 7.84
C LEU A 64 -5.08 -5.81 7.06
N LEU A 65 -3.83 -5.66 7.50
CA LEU A 65 -2.88 -4.78 6.83
C LEU A 65 -2.56 -5.27 5.42
N SER A 66 -2.44 -6.58 5.21
CA SER A 66 -2.26 -7.15 3.88
C SER A 66 -3.47 -6.92 2.98
N PHE A 67 -4.69 -7.00 3.51
CA PHE A 67 -5.91 -6.69 2.75
C PHE A 67 -5.92 -5.24 2.27
N PHE A 68 -5.66 -4.27 3.16
CA PHE A 68 -5.59 -2.86 2.76
C PHE A 68 -4.41 -2.59 1.82
N GLY A 69 -3.27 -3.24 2.03
CA GLY A 69 -2.12 -3.16 1.13
C GLY A 69 -2.47 -3.64 -0.28
N LEU A 70 -3.21 -4.74 -0.39
CA LEU A 70 -3.68 -5.28 -1.67
C LEU A 70 -4.72 -4.36 -2.34
N VAL A 71 -5.66 -3.79 -1.57
CA VAL A 71 -6.62 -2.81 -2.12
C VAL A 71 -5.90 -1.57 -2.64
N ALA A 72 -4.91 -1.04 -1.89
CA ALA A 72 -4.09 0.07 -2.33
C ALA A 72 -3.26 -0.27 -3.57
N LEU A 73 -2.77 -1.51 -3.68
CA LEU A 73 -2.08 -1.99 -4.87
C LEU A 73 -3.00 -2.01 -6.09
N VAL A 74 -4.22 -2.54 -5.93
CA VAL A 74 -5.23 -2.54 -6.99
C VAL A 74 -5.57 -1.10 -7.41
N ALA A 75 -5.70 -0.18 -6.46
CA ALA A 75 -5.91 1.23 -6.77
C ALA A 75 -4.72 1.81 -7.55
N ALA A 76 -3.49 1.49 -7.18
CA ALA A 76 -2.30 1.96 -7.90
C ALA A 76 -2.25 1.48 -9.37
N PHE A 77 -2.67 0.24 -9.65
CA PHE A 77 -2.61 -0.32 -11.01
C PHE A 77 -3.85 -0.02 -11.87
N PHE A 78 -5.04 0.07 -11.27
CA PHE A 78 -6.30 0.05 -12.02
C PHE A 78 -7.17 1.30 -11.82
N MET A 79 -6.85 2.19 -10.88
CA MET A 79 -7.54 3.48 -10.81
C MET A 79 -6.78 4.53 -11.61
N GLU A 80 -7.50 5.15 -12.55
CA GLU A 80 -7.06 6.36 -13.22
C GLU A 80 -7.03 7.51 -12.21
N SER A 81 -5.99 8.34 -12.26
CA SER A 81 -5.88 9.49 -11.39
C SER A 81 -6.98 10.48 -11.72
N GLY A 82 -7.94 10.66 -10.80
CA GLY A 82 -8.90 11.77 -10.89
C GLY A 82 -8.26 13.16 -10.71
N PHE A 83 -6.98 13.20 -10.30
CA PHE A 83 -6.17 14.40 -10.13
C PHE A 83 -5.04 14.40 -11.15
N ASP A 84 -5.39 14.63 -12.41
CA ASP A 84 -4.45 14.96 -13.49
C ASP A 84 -4.51 16.50 -13.66
N HIS A 85 -3.68 17.22 -12.92
CA HIS A 85 -3.51 18.67 -13.05
C HIS A 85 -2.04 19.07 -12.89
#